data_AF-A0A9P6JIM4-F1
#
_entry.id   AF-A0A9P6JIM4-F1
#
_cell.length_a   1.000
_cell.length_b   1.000
_cell.length_c   1.000
_cell.angle_alpha   90.00
_cell.angle_beta   90.00
_cell.angle_gamma   90.00
#
_symmetry.space_group_name_H-M   'P 1'
#
loop_
_entity.id
_entity.type
_entity.pdbx_description
1 polymer ?
#
loop_
_entity_poly.entity_id
_entity_poly.type
_entity_poly.pdbx_seq_one_letter_code
_entity_poly.pdbx_strand_id
1 'polypeptide(L)'
;IDATYADFVKRVADGRKMTLDQVENVAGGRIMNGKEALKAGLVDKLGGLLYAVHLAGEYGLEVHKAAGLLPSNLQVENIIVKTFPKPKPWMQKIVESMTGDEAIDMYAKEKIWSVMVRLWTGDMTSLMNELESSFQQGSRQLEMEEVSVQ
;
A
#
# COMPACT_ATOMS: atom_id res chain seq x y z
N ILE A 1 -4.44 -33.11 -9.40
CA ILE A 1 -3.10 -32.46 -9.37
C ILE A 1 -2.68 -32.12 -10.80
N ASP A 2 -2.84 -33.05 -11.75
CA ASP A 2 -2.43 -32.89 -13.15
C ASP A 2 -3.06 -31.69 -13.87
N ALA A 3 -4.36 -31.41 -13.66
CA ALA A 3 -5.01 -30.23 -14.26
C ALA A 3 -4.38 -28.90 -13.78
N THR A 4 -4.12 -28.78 -12.48
CA THR A 4 -3.48 -27.58 -11.90
C THR A 4 -2.05 -27.39 -12.40
N TYR A 5 -1.31 -28.50 -12.58
CA TYR A 5 0.04 -28.45 -13.15
C TYR A 5 0.02 -28.02 -14.62
N ALA A 6 -0.88 -28.59 -15.43
CA ALA A 6 -1.04 -28.21 -16.82
C ALA A 6 -1.42 -26.72 -16.98
N ASP A 7 -2.34 -26.22 -16.13
CA ASP A 7 -2.70 -24.81 -16.10
C ASP A 7 -1.52 -23.90 -15.75
N PHE A 8 -0.68 -24.33 -14.79
CA PHE A 8 0.53 -23.61 -14.43
C PHE A 8 1.52 -23.54 -15.60
N VAL A 9 1.86 -24.69 -16.20
CA VAL A 9 2.79 -24.77 -17.34
C VAL A 9 2.29 -23.91 -18.50
N LYS A 10 0.99 -23.96 -18.80
CA LYS A 10 0.37 -23.14 -19.84
C LYS A 10 0.52 -21.64 -19.56
N ARG A 11 0.23 -21.19 -18.33
CA ARG A 11 0.38 -19.77 -17.95
C ARG A 11 1.82 -19.29 -18.08
N VAL A 12 2.80 -20.13 -17.72
CA VAL A 12 4.22 -19.80 -17.88
C VAL A 12 4.59 -19.72 -19.36
N ALA A 13 4.16 -20.69 -20.17
CA ALA A 13 4.37 -20.70 -21.61
C ALA A 13 3.83 -19.43 -22.28
N ASP A 14 2.57 -19.08 -21.98
CA ASP A 14 1.91 -17.89 -22.51
C ASP A 14 2.62 -16.60 -22.04
N GLY A 15 2.94 -16.50 -20.75
CA GLY A 15 3.58 -15.32 -20.16
C GLY A 15 5.03 -15.09 -20.62
N ARG A 16 5.77 -16.17 -20.91
CA ARG A 16 7.17 -16.11 -21.36
C ARG A 16 7.33 -16.29 -22.87
N LYS A 17 6.23 -16.48 -23.61
CA LYS A 17 6.21 -16.77 -25.05
C LYS A 17 7.08 -18.00 -25.40
N MET A 18 7.01 -19.03 -24.58
CA MET A 18 7.70 -20.30 -24.75
C MET A 18 6.73 -21.38 -25.22
N THR A 19 7.24 -22.40 -25.89
CA THR A 19 6.46 -23.62 -26.16
C THR A 19 6.27 -24.43 -24.88
N LEU A 20 5.22 -25.25 -24.81
CA LEU A 20 4.99 -26.13 -23.65
C LEU A 20 6.20 -27.03 -23.39
N ASP A 21 6.79 -27.61 -24.43
CA ASP A 21 7.99 -28.45 -24.34
C ASP A 21 9.19 -27.70 -23.75
N GLN A 22 9.39 -26.43 -24.13
CA GLN A 22 10.45 -25.60 -23.54
C GLN A 22 10.22 -25.37 -22.04
N VAL A 23 8.98 -25.09 -21.65
CA VAL A 23 8.63 -24.93 -20.23
C VAL A 23 8.78 -26.25 -19.48
N GLU A 24 8.35 -27.37 -20.03
CA GLU A 24 8.49 -28.69 -19.40
C GLU A 24 9.96 -29.08 -19.17
N ASN A 25 10.85 -28.73 -20.10
CA ASN A 25 12.29 -28.96 -19.96
C ASN A 25 12.92 -28.19 -18.79
N VAL A 26 12.41 -27.00 -18.48
CA VAL A 26 12.86 -26.18 -17.33
C VAL A 26 12.00 -26.37 -16.08
N ALA A 27 10.84 -27.01 -16.21
CA ALA A 27 9.94 -27.36 -15.11
C ALA A 27 10.36 -28.68 -14.42
N GLY A 28 9.51 -29.17 -13.52
CA GLY A 28 9.75 -30.39 -12.75
C GLY A 28 10.19 -30.18 -11.30
N GLY A 29 9.83 -29.05 -10.69
CA GLY A 29 9.98 -28.82 -9.24
C GLY A 29 11.40 -28.54 -8.74
N ARG A 30 12.36 -28.34 -9.66
CA ARG A 30 13.73 -27.95 -9.31
C ARG A 30 13.77 -26.50 -8.85
N ILE A 31 14.45 -26.24 -7.75
CA ILE A 31 14.70 -24.87 -7.27
C ILE A 31 15.83 -24.29 -8.13
N MET A 32 15.58 -23.11 -8.71
CA MET A 32 16.55 -22.39 -9.53
C MET A 32 16.98 -21.12 -8.81
N ASN A 33 18.27 -20.79 -8.84
CA ASN A 33 18.71 -19.45 -8.45
C ASN A 33 18.41 -18.44 -9.56
N GLY A 34 18.49 -17.14 -9.24
CA GLY A 34 18.15 -16.09 -10.21
C GLY A 34 18.96 -16.17 -11.51
N LYS A 35 20.25 -16.50 -11.44
CA LYS A 35 21.11 -16.59 -12.65
C LYS A 35 20.69 -17.74 -13.57
N GLU A 36 20.32 -18.87 -12.99
CA GLU A 36 19.79 -20.02 -13.74
C GLU A 36 18.44 -19.67 -14.36
N ALA A 37 17.54 -19.04 -13.59
CA ALA A 37 16.24 -18.60 -14.10
C ALA A 37 16.38 -17.60 -15.26
N LEU A 38 17.38 -16.71 -15.21
CA LEU A 38 17.68 -15.78 -16.29
C LEU A 38 18.12 -16.52 -17.56
N LYS A 39 19.04 -17.50 -17.43
CA LYS A 39 19.50 -18.31 -18.57
C LYS A 39 18.39 -19.16 -19.18
N ALA A 40 17.48 -19.67 -18.33
CA ALA A 40 16.30 -20.41 -18.76
C ALA A 40 15.18 -19.50 -19.32
N GLY A 41 15.35 -18.18 -19.30
CA GLY A 41 14.37 -17.21 -19.80
C GLY A 41 13.12 -17.08 -18.93
N LEU A 42 13.16 -17.53 -17.68
CA LEU A 42 12.05 -17.42 -16.73
C LEU A 42 11.96 -16.04 -16.06
N VAL A 43 13.06 -15.29 -16.03
CA VAL A 43 13.11 -13.89 -15.59
C VAL A 43 13.80 -13.04 -16.65
N ASP A 44 13.50 -11.74 -16.67
CA ASP A 44 14.04 -10.82 -17.68
C ASP A 44 15.38 -10.20 -17.28
N LYS A 45 15.54 -9.90 -15.99
CA LYS A 45 16.74 -9.24 -15.44
C LYS A 45 16.98 -9.66 -13.99
N LEU A 46 18.24 -9.50 -13.56
CA LEU A 46 18.63 -9.64 -12.15
C LEU A 46 18.74 -8.26 -11.51
N GLY A 47 18.22 -8.14 -10.29
CA GLY A 47 18.28 -6.92 -9.52
C GLY A 47 17.52 -7.05 -8.20
N GLY A 48 17.56 -5.99 -7.40
CA GLY A 48 16.78 -5.88 -6.17
C GLY A 48 15.50 -5.06 -6.35
N LEU A 49 14.79 -4.82 -5.24
CA LEU A 49 13.56 -4.03 -5.22
C LEU A 49 13.72 -2.64 -5.84
N LEU A 50 14.79 -1.92 -5.49
CA LEU A 50 15.05 -0.57 -6.01
C LEU A 50 15.22 -0.57 -7.54
N TYR A 51 15.87 -1.61 -8.09
CA TYR A 51 16.03 -1.77 -9.53
C TYR A 51 14.69 -2.05 -10.21
N ALA A 52 13.85 -2.90 -9.61
CA ALA A 52 12.51 -3.20 -10.12
C ALA A 52 11.61 -1.94 -10.11
N VAL A 53 11.65 -1.16 -9.03
CA VAL A 53 10.92 0.11 -8.90
C VAL A 53 11.41 1.12 -9.95
N HIS A 54 12.72 1.20 -10.17
CA HIS A 54 13.31 2.06 -11.20
C HIS A 54 12.79 1.72 -12.60
N LEU A 55 12.90 0.46 -13.01
CA LEU A 55 12.40 0.00 -14.31
C LEU A 55 10.89 0.25 -14.46
N ALA A 56 10.10 0.00 -13.42
CA ALA A 56 8.66 0.25 -13.47
C ALA A 56 8.34 1.73 -13.70
N GLY A 57 9.12 2.64 -13.08
CA GLY A 57 9.00 4.08 -13.31
C GLY A 57 9.36 4.48 -14.74
N GLU A 58 10.46 3.94 -15.28
CA GLU A 58 10.89 4.20 -16.67
C GLU A 58 9.84 3.73 -17.67
N TYR A 59 9.38 2.48 -17.58
CA TYR A 59 8.33 1.97 -18.46
C TYR A 59 7.02 2.75 -18.33
N GLY A 60 6.62 3.09 -17.10
CA GLY A 60 5.44 3.91 -16.88
C GLY A 60 5.56 5.27 -17.57
N LEU A 61 6.72 5.93 -17.46
CA LEU A 61 6.99 7.20 -18.12
C LEU A 61 6.95 7.07 -19.64
N GLU A 62 7.57 6.04 -20.22
CA GLU A 62 7.56 5.79 -21.66
C GLU A 62 6.13 5.60 -22.20
N VAL A 63 5.31 4.79 -21.52
CA VAL A 63 3.92 4.56 -21.91
C VAL A 63 3.11 5.86 -21.89
N HIS A 64 3.27 6.68 -20.85
CA HIS A 64 2.55 7.96 -20.75
C HIS A 64 3.04 8.99 -21.78
N LYS A 65 4.33 8.99 -22.13
CA LYS A 65 4.86 9.81 -23.24
C LYS A 65 4.30 9.36 -24.58
N ALA A 66 4.26 8.05 -24.84
CA ALA A 66 3.68 7.49 -26.06
C ALA A 66 2.18 7.78 -26.19
N ALA A 67 1.47 7.87 -25.06
CA ALA A 67 0.07 8.30 -25.00
C ALA A 67 -0.14 9.82 -25.12
N GLY A 68 0.92 10.62 -25.21
CA GLY A 68 0.84 12.09 -25.28
C GLY A 68 0.44 12.77 -23.97
N LEU A 69 0.50 12.05 -22.84
CA LEU A 69 0.09 12.56 -21.52
C LEU A 69 1.22 13.32 -20.81
N LEU A 70 2.48 13.09 -21.20
CA LEU A 70 3.66 13.68 -20.58
C LEU A 70 4.62 14.24 -21.64
N PRO A 71 5.39 15.30 -21.32
CA PRO A 71 6.34 15.89 -22.26
C PRO A 71 7.54 14.96 -22.49
N SER A 72 8.09 14.98 -23.71
CA SER A 72 9.13 14.03 -24.15
C SER A 72 10.43 14.15 -23.36
N ASN A 73 10.74 15.33 -22.81
CA ASN A 73 11.95 15.63 -22.06
C ASN A 73 11.91 15.23 -20.58
N LEU A 74 10.76 14.82 -20.05
CA LEU A 74 10.65 14.40 -18.65
C LEU A 74 11.50 13.15 -18.40
N GLN A 75 12.21 13.08 -17.28
CA GLN A 75 13.04 11.94 -16.90
C GLN A 75 12.70 11.48 -15.48
N VAL A 76 12.93 10.21 -15.20
CA VAL A 76 12.73 9.65 -13.86
C VAL A 76 13.92 10.04 -13.00
N GLU A 77 13.73 11.02 -12.12
CA GLU A 77 14.79 11.43 -11.17
C GLU A 77 14.62 10.75 -9.81
N ASN A 78 13.41 10.80 -9.23
CA ASN A 78 13.09 10.19 -7.94
C ASN A 78 11.76 9.43 -8.01
N ILE A 79 11.77 8.16 -7.61
CA ILE A 79 10.56 7.33 -7.54
C ILE A 79 10.11 7.20 -6.09
N ILE A 80 8.90 7.66 -5.81
CA ILE A 80 8.26 7.53 -4.51
C ILE A 80 7.22 6.41 -4.60
N VAL A 81 7.46 5.31 -3.89
CA VAL A 81 6.46 4.24 -3.74
C VAL A 81 5.39 4.74 -2.76
N LYS A 82 4.16 4.89 -3.24
CA LYS A 82 2.99 5.23 -2.41
C LYS A 82 2.19 3.97 -2.11
N THR A 83 1.88 3.73 -0.85
CA THR A 83 1.02 2.63 -0.42
C THR A 83 -0.45 3.07 -0.41
N PHE A 84 -1.36 2.14 -0.74
CA PHE A 84 -2.81 2.34 -0.76
C PHE A 84 -3.52 1.13 -0.14
N PRO A 85 -4.74 1.29 0.42
CA PRO A 85 -5.51 2.53 0.52
C PRO A 85 -4.92 3.50 1.55
N LYS A 86 -5.06 4.82 1.32
CA LYS A 86 -4.68 5.80 2.34
C LYS A 86 -5.54 5.54 3.58
N PRO A 87 -4.96 5.46 4.79
CA PRO A 87 -5.79 5.36 5.99
C PRO A 87 -6.77 6.53 5.98
N LYS A 88 -8.06 6.23 6.24
CA LYS A 88 -9.08 7.29 6.31
C LYS A 88 -8.58 8.38 7.25
N PRO A 89 -8.59 9.66 6.84
CA PRO A 89 -8.26 10.75 7.73
C PRO A 89 -9.08 10.61 9.01
N TRP A 90 -8.49 10.92 10.17
CA TRP A 90 -9.17 10.79 11.45
C TRP A 90 -10.51 11.55 11.48
N MET A 91 -10.58 12.70 10.81
CA MET A 91 -11.83 13.46 10.61
C MET A 91 -12.92 12.65 9.88
N GLN A 92 -12.55 11.84 8.89
CA GLN A 92 -13.50 10.98 8.19
C GLN A 92 -13.98 9.84 9.09
N LYS A 93 -13.08 9.26 9.90
CA LYS A 93 -13.48 8.27 10.92
C LYS A 93 -14.47 8.87 11.93
N ILE A 94 -14.26 10.13 12.32
CA ILE A 94 -15.16 10.86 13.22
C ILE A 94 -16.49 11.16 12.55
N VAL A 95 -16.51 11.73 11.35
CA VAL A 95 -17.75 12.03 10.62
C VAL A 95 -18.55 10.76 10.37
N GLU A 96 -17.90 9.67 9.96
CA GLU A 96 -18.56 8.37 9.82
C GLU A 96 -19.13 7.86 11.16
N SER A 97 -18.40 8.06 12.28
CA SER A 97 -18.92 7.77 13.62
C SER A 97 -20.04 8.72 14.10
N MET A 98 -20.21 9.88 13.46
CA MET A 98 -21.29 10.85 13.72
C MET A 98 -22.52 10.61 12.86
N THR A 99 -22.34 10.05 11.65
CA THR A 99 -23.40 9.80 10.67
C THR A 99 -23.88 8.34 10.65
N GLY A 100 -23.34 7.49 11.51
CA GLY A 100 -23.83 6.13 11.74
C GLY A 100 -25.11 6.13 12.57
N ASP A 101 -26.08 5.33 12.14
CA ASP A 101 -27.41 5.19 12.74
C ASP A 101 -27.35 4.81 14.24
N GLU A 102 -28.24 5.48 14.99
CA GLU A 102 -28.66 5.31 16.38
C GLU A 102 -27.68 5.65 17.52
N ALA A 103 -28.11 6.65 18.31
CA ALA A 103 -27.62 7.08 19.61
C ALA A 103 -26.20 7.67 19.67
N ILE A 104 -26.09 8.96 19.32
CA ILE A 104 -24.96 9.78 19.78
C ILE A 104 -25.09 9.95 21.30
N ASP A 105 -24.19 9.30 22.05
CA ASP A 105 -24.01 9.53 23.48
C ASP A 105 -23.71 11.02 23.74
N MET A 106 -24.33 11.58 24.77
CA MET A 106 -24.31 13.01 25.11
C MET A 106 -22.88 13.53 25.30
N TYR A 107 -21.98 12.65 25.77
CA TYR A 107 -20.55 12.94 25.95
C TYR A 107 -19.81 13.27 24.63
N ALA A 108 -20.17 12.62 23.52
CA ALA A 108 -19.56 12.90 22.23
C ALA A 108 -19.94 14.30 21.71
N LYS A 109 -21.22 14.69 21.83
CA LYS A 109 -21.71 16.02 21.41
C LYS A 109 -21.01 17.16 22.13
N GLU A 110 -20.79 17.05 23.44
CA GLU A 110 -20.12 18.10 24.21
C GLU A 110 -18.65 18.27 23.82
N LYS A 111 -17.95 17.15 23.57
CA LYS A 111 -16.53 17.19 23.17
C LYS A 111 -16.34 17.76 21.76
N ILE A 112 -17.29 17.51 20.86
CA ILE A 112 -17.28 18.07 19.51
C ILE A 112 -17.65 19.56 19.53
N TRP A 113 -18.66 19.94 20.32
CA TRP A 113 -19.06 21.33 20.49
C TRP A 113 -17.93 22.18 21.08
N SER A 114 -17.21 21.68 22.08
CA SER A 114 -16.08 22.41 22.67
C SER A 114 -14.93 22.65 21.68
N VAL A 115 -14.61 21.67 20.83
CA VAL A 115 -13.60 21.82 19.77
C VAL A 115 -14.05 22.83 18.71
N MET A 116 -15.31 22.77 18.27
CA MET A 116 -15.85 23.70 17.26
C MET A 116 -15.95 25.13 17.77
N VAL A 117 -16.40 25.34 19.01
CA VAL A 117 -16.43 26.66 19.65
C VAL A 117 -15.01 27.21 19.78
N ARG A 118 -14.04 26.41 20.21
CA ARG A 118 -12.66 26.87 20.44
C ARG A 118 -11.88 27.13 19.14
N LEU A 119 -12.15 26.36 18.09
CA LEU A 119 -11.68 26.65 16.71
C LEU A 119 -12.20 28.00 16.22
N TRP A 120 -13.46 28.32 16.52
CA TRP A 120 -14.08 29.58 16.13
C TRP A 120 -13.66 30.77 17.02
N THR A 121 -13.35 30.55 18.30
CA THR A 121 -12.82 31.59 19.19
C THR A 121 -11.30 31.80 19.06
N GLY A 122 -10.62 31.00 18.24
CA GLY A 122 -9.19 31.13 17.96
C GLY A 122 -8.27 30.64 19.09
N ASP A 123 -8.79 29.92 20.09
CA ASP A 123 -7.99 29.39 21.20
C ASP A 123 -7.48 27.98 20.88
N MET A 124 -6.55 27.92 19.92
CA MET A 124 -5.93 26.67 19.47
C MET A 124 -4.87 26.14 20.44
N THR A 125 -4.28 27.02 21.24
CA THR A 125 -3.14 26.67 22.10
C THR A 125 -3.57 25.81 23.29
N SER A 126 -4.70 26.14 23.92
CA SER A 126 -5.26 25.34 25.01
C SER A 126 -5.79 23.98 24.50
N LEU A 127 -6.46 23.99 23.35
CA LEU A 127 -6.95 22.78 22.67
C LEU A 127 -5.83 21.79 22.40
N MET A 128 -4.71 22.24 21.83
CA MET A 128 -3.62 21.35 21.46
C MET A 128 -2.93 20.76 22.69
N ASN A 129 -2.77 21.52 23.77
CA ASN A 129 -2.20 21.01 25.03
C ASN A 129 -3.12 19.97 25.71
N GLU A 130 -4.43 20.18 25.70
CA GLU A 130 -5.40 19.21 26.24
C GLU A 130 -5.49 17.96 25.36
N LEU A 131 -5.50 18.11 24.04
CA LEU A 131 -5.48 16.99 23.09
C LEU A 131 -4.22 16.15 23.26
N GLU A 132 -3.05 16.78 23.33
CA GLU A 132 -1.77 16.09 23.50
C GLU A 132 -1.71 15.30 24.81
N SER A 133 -2.25 15.85 25.91
CA SER A 133 -2.35 15.12 27.18
C SER A 133 -3.35 13.95 27.11
N SER A 134 -4.46 14.10 26.38
CA SER A 134 -5.44 13.02 26.16
C SER A 134 -4.91 11.89 25.26
N PHE A 135 -4.12 12.22 24.24
CA PHE A 135 -3.45 11.25 23.38
C PHE A 135 -2.38 10.47 24.16
N GLN A 136 -1.60 11.15 25.02
CA GLN A 136 -0.60 10.52 25.89
C GLN A 136 -1.22 9.59 26.95
N GLN A 137 -2.43 9.90 27.43
CA GLN A 137 -3.19 8.99 28.32
C GLN A 137 -3.78 7.80 27.57
N GLY A 138 -4.32 8.02 26.37
CA GLY A 138 -4.87 6.94 25.53
C GLY A 138 -3.81 5.94 25.06
N SER A 139 -2.61 6.40 24.71
CA SER A 139 -1.50 5.51 24.35
C SER A 139 -1.00 4.66 25.52
N ARG A 140 -1.02 5.18 26.76
CA ARG A 140 -0.73 4.38 27.97
C ARG A 140 -1.83 3.36 28.31
N GLN A 141 -3.09 3.65 28.00
CA GLN A 141 -4.18 2.69 28.20
C GLN A 141 -4.10 1.52 27.20
N LEU A 142 -3.75 1.79 25.95
CA LEU A 142 -3.55 0.75 24.92
C LEU A 142 -2.34 -0.16 25.24
N GLU A 143 -1.25 0.39 25.79
CA GLU A 143 -0.11 -0.41 26.26
C GLU A 143 -0.45 -1.26 27.50
N MET A 144 -1.36 -0.81 28.38
CA MET A 144 -1.80 -1.59 29.54
C MET A 144 -2.81 -2.70 29.16
N GLU A 145 -3.58 -2.49 28.09
CA GLU A 145 -4.53 -3.48 27.55
C GLU A 145 -3.83 -4.59 26.75
N GLU A 146 -2.71 -4.28 26.07
CA GLU A 146 -1.84 -5.31 25.46
C GLU A 146 -1.11 -6.20 26.48
N VAL A 147 -0.79 -5.68 27.68
CA VAL A 147 -0.09 -6.42 28.73
C VAL A 147 -1.02 -7.35 29.53
N SER A 148 -2.35 -7.11 29.54
CA SER A 148 -3.30 -7.98 30.25
C SER A 148 -3.88 -9.13 29.40
N VAL A 149 -3.45 -9.28 28.14
CA VAL A 149 -3.92 -10.31 27.20
C VAL A 149 -2.84 -11.38 26.94
N GLN A 150 -1.79 -11.43 27.77
CA GLN A 150 -0.85 -12.57 27.87
C GLN A 150 -1.06 -13.34 29.16
#